data_AF-A0A2S2GFY9-F1
#
_entry.id   AF-A0A2S2GFY9-F1
#
_cell.length_a   1.000
_cell.length_b   1.000
_cell.length_c   1.000
_cell.angle_alpha   90.00
_cell.angle_beta   90.00
_cell.angle_gamma   90.00
#
_symmetry.space_group_name_H-M   'P 1'
#
loop_
_entity.id
_entity.type
_entity.pdbx_description
1 polymer ?
#
loop_
_entity_poly.entity_id
_entity_poly.type
_entity_poly.pdbx_seq_one_letter_code
_entity_poly.pdbx_strand_id
1 'polypeptide(L)'
;MPPSRSHVRATVEAYLSRHPGERKALEGLPAVLHGAEEPSSRATLPGHITCSAVVIDRDRRVLHIVHRATGLLLAPGGHVEAGDRTLLAAAVREVCEEAGLRPGDLCLTAQFLDEPIDVDVHDVDANPAKDEPAHQHFDFRFAFHLTSEQPPALVLQDEEVAGAQWLPYAEVRPPVLRAKLLDAEADGLDGRPEPVNASALIHDGTGRYLLHLRDDREGIWEPWVLALLGGGRTRDDSCLEATLRRELAEEVPGLEPTELVPFAVEEATSVDGLAVPVSVYAGRWSGDAEAVKLREGVLLTWCTVDMLDRLRLSPGLGDLIRRHAAEHPAAEGPPDDTDPLPGEDPPGTEPHIVGVHLHLQDDQGRILLGLRHPDSTYAPDTWHFLAGHCERETAIDCLVREAKEEAGLTIAPEDVDLVHTVHHVDSPDARPRIALVFQARSWTGDPEVLEPDRCVEWRWWRPQDLPAEVVPYTRMAIDGILRGCPYSEQGWGER
;
A
#
# COMPACT_ATOMS: atom_id res chain seq x y z
N MET A 1 27.24 -1.50 -6.86
CA MET A 1 27.98 -2.72 -7.25
C MET A 1 27.79 -2.86 -8.74
N PRO A 2 28.83 -3.21 -9.52
CA PRO A 2 28.68 -3.41 -10.95
C PRO A 2 27.64 -4.51 -11.26
N PRO A 3 27.10 -4.59 -12.48
CA PRO A 3 26.07 -5.54 -12.83
C PRO A 3 26.53 -6.98 -12.60
N SER A 4 25.70 -7.78 -11.92
CA SER A 4 26.08 -9.16 -11.59
C SER A 4 26.31 -10.01 -12.85
N ARG A 5 27.22 -10.98 -12.78
CA ARG A 5 27.44 -11.94 -13.88
C ARG A 5 26.18 -12.70 -14.29
N SER A 6 25.29 -12.97 -13.34
CA SER A 6 23.97 -13.56 -13.61
C SER A 6 23.09 -12.64 -14.46
N HIS A 7 23.07 -11.34 -14.17
CA HIS A 7 22.37 -10.35 -14.98
C HIS A 7 22.94 -10.32 -16.40
N VAL A 8 24.25 -10.18 -16.54
CA VAL A 8 24.90 -10.14 -17.87
C VAL A 8 24.62 -11.42 -18.66
N ARG A 9 24.68 -12.60 -18.03
CA ARG A 9 24.37 -13.87 -18.68
C ARG A 9 22.93 -13.92 -19.18
N ALA A 10 21.98 -13.50 -18.35
CA ALA A 10 20.57 -13.45 -18.73
C ALA A 10 20.35 -12.51 -19.93
N THR A 11 20.99 -11.34 -19.94
CA THR A 11 20.94 -10.40 -21.07
C THR A 11 21.49 -11.02 -22.35
N VAL A 12 22.62 -11.73 -22.29
CA VAL A 12 23.22 -12.40 -23.46
C VAL A 12 22.34 -13.55 -23.95
N GLU A 13 21.77 -14.34 -23.05
CA GLU A 13 20.88 -15.44 -23.40
C GLU A 13 19.60 -14.94 -24.07
N ALA A 14 18.97 -13.89 -23.53
CA ALA A 14 17.81 -13.22 -24.13
C ALA A 14 18.16 -12.68 -25.53
N TYR A 15 19.29 -11.98 -25.65
CA TYR A 15 19.76 -11.46 -26.93
C TYR A 15 20.01 -12.55 -27.98
N LEU A 16 20.73 -13.61 -27.61
CA LEU A 16 21.04 -14.73 -28.52
C LEU A 16 19.81 -15.57 -28.89
N SER A 17 18.74 -15.53 -28.09
CA SER A 17 17.46 -16.14 -28.46
C SER A 17 16.83 -15.44 -29.67
N ARG A 18 16.97 -14.12 -29.77
CA ARG A 18 16.52 -13.30 -30.90
C ARG A 18 17.47 -13.34 -32.10
N HIS A 19 18.77 -13.39 -31.81
CA HIS A 19 19.82 -13.31 -32.82
C HIS A 19 20.68 -14.59 -32.83
N PRO A 20 20.09 -15.78 -33.08
CA PRO A 20 20.82 -17.05 -32.97
C PRO A 20 21.99 -17.17 -33.95
N GLY A 21 21.93 -16.43 -35.08
CA GLY A 21 23.02 -16.36 -36.06
C GLY A 21 24.28 -15.66 -35.55
N GLU A 22 24.20 -14.88 -34.46
CA GLU A 22 25.32 -14.10 -33.92
C GLU A 22 26.12 -14.85 -32.84
N ARG A 23 25.71 -16.08 -32.48
CA ARG A 23 26.41 -16.90 -31.49
C ARG A 23 27.90 -17.08 -31.77
N LYS A 24 28.27 -17.18 -33.06
CA LYS A 24 29.67 -17.29 -33.47
C LYS A 24 30.43 -15.97 -33.30
N ALA A 25 29.78 -14.84 -33.59
CA ALA A 25 30.39 -13.53 -33.41
C ALA A 25 30.65 -13.23 -31.91
N LEU A 26 29.78 -13.74 -31.03
CA LEU A 26 29.91 -13.59 -29.58
C LEU A 26 30.65 -14.73 -28.88
N GLU A 27 31.41 -15.57 -29.60
CA GLU A 27 32.02 -16.78 -29.02
C GLU A 27 33.07 -16.50 -27.93
N GLY A 28 33.67 -15.31 -27.94
CA GLY A 28 34.61 -14.85 -26.90
C GLY A 28 33.93 -14.44 -25.59
N LEU A 29 32.67 -14.02 -25.63
CA LEU A 29 31.96 -13.46 -24.47
C LEU A 29 31.73 -14.50 -23.35
N PRO A 30 31.35 -15.77 -23.62
CA PRO A 30 31.30 -16.80 -22.59
C PRO A 30 32.61 -16.95 -21.82
N ALA A 31 33.77 -16.86 -22.48
CA ALA A 31 35.06 -16.99 -21.80
C ALA A 31 35.28 -15.84 -20.79
N VAL A 32 34.91 -14.61 -21.15
CA VAL A 32 34.94 -13.45 -20.25
C VAL A 32 34.01 -13.66 -19.05
N LEU A 33 32.78 -14.14 -19.28
CA LEU A 33 31.79 -14.37 -18.21
C LEU A 33 32.16 -15.49 -17.23
N HIS A 34 32.94 -16.48 -17.69
CA HIS A 34 33.38 -17.64 -16.90
C HIS A 34 34.76 -17.43 -16.25
N GLY A 35 35.49 -16.38 -16.62
CA GLY A 35 36.81 -16.04 -16.09
C GLY A 35 36.79 -15.70 -14.58
N ALA A 36 37.94 -15.52 -13.96
CA ALA A 36 38.01 -15.14 -12.53
C ALA A 36 37.80 -13.64 -12.30
N GLU A 37 38.06 -12.81 -13.31
CA GLU A 37 38.02 -11.34 -13.23
C GLU A 37 36.62 -10.78 -13.53
N GLU A 38 36.37 -9.53 -13.15
CA GLU A 38 35.07 -8.89 -13.36
C GLU A 38 34.86 -8.59 -14.86
N PRO A 39 33.79 -9.09 -15.52
CA PRO A 39 33.62 -8.98 -16.97
C PRO A 39 33.59 -7.54 -17.52
N SER A 40 33.20 -6.56 -16.72
CA SER A 40 33.16 -5.14 -17.06
C SER A 40 34.44 -4.38 -16.72
N SER A 41 35.40 -5.01 -16.04
CA SER A 41 36.65 -4.34 -15.67
C SER A 41 37.55 -4.15 -16.87
N ARG A 42 38.14 -2.94 -17.00
CA ARG A 42 39.16 -2.61 -18.00
C ARG A 42 40.40 -3.51 -17.91
N ALA A 43 40.65 -4.09 -16.74
CA ALA A 43 41.76 -5.02 -16.53
C ALA A 43 41.51 -6.42 -17.14
N THR A 44 40.25 -6.73 -17.48
CA THR A 44 39.86 -8.05 -17.99
C THR A 44 40.27 -8.19 -19.45
N LEU A 45 41.16 -9.14 -19.69
CA LEU A 45 41.73 -9.44 -21.01
C LEU A 45 41.37 -10.88 -21.44
N PRO A 46 41.26 -11.17 -22.75
CA PRO A 46 41.56 -10.30 -23.90
C PRO A 46 40.42 -9.32 -24.26
N GLY A 47 39.35 -9.23 -23.48
CA GLY A 47 38.30 -8.26 -23.69
C GLY A 47 37.31 -8.17 -22.54
N HIS A 48 36.54 -7.09 -22.53
CA HIS A 48 35.62 -6.74 -21.46
C HIS A 48 34.38 -6.00 -21.98
N ILE A 49 33.39 -5.82 -21.11
CA ILE A 49 32.07 -5.31 -21.46
C ILE A 49 32.01 -3.79 -21.40
N THR A 50 31.45 -3.19 -22.45
CA THR A 50 31.07 -1.77 -22.54
C THR A 50 29.59 -1.64 -22.87
N CYS A 51 29.02 -0.45 -22.69
CA CYS A 51 27.62 -0.19 -22.97
C CYS A 51 27.44 1.13 -23.72
N SER A 52 26.53 1.13 -24.70
CA SER A 52 26.24 2.30 -25.54
C SER A 52 24.74 2.56 -25.66
N ALA A 53 24.36 3.82 -25.86
CA ALA A 53 22.98 4.26 -26.03
C ALA A 53 22.69 4.63 -27.50
N VAL A 54 21.74 3.92 -28.10
CA VAL A 54 21.17 4.21 -29.42
C VAL A 54 19.94 5.09 -29.20
N VAL A 55 20.16 6.41 -29.11
CA VAL A 55 19.09 7.39 -28.88
C VAL A 55 18.45 7.79 -30.21
N ILE A 56 17.14 7.64 -30.32
CA ILE A 56 16.34 7.82 -31.52
C ILE A 56 15.39 9.01 -31.33
N ASP A 57 15.37 9.93 -32.29
CA ASP A 57 14.42 11.06 -32.30
C ASP A 57 13.13 10.77 -33.12
N ARG A 58 12.20 11.73 -33.08
CA ARG A 58 10.91 11.66 -33.81
C ARG A 58 11.05 11.58 -35.34
N ASP A 59 12.21 11.95 -35.88
CA ASP A 59 12.50 11.92 -37.31
C ASP A 59 13.20 10.61 -37.73
N ARG A 60 13.31 9.62 -36.83
CA ARG A 60 14.02 8.34 -37.02
C ARG A 60 15.50 8.54 -37.31
N ARG A 61 16.12 9.46 -36.57
CA ARG A 61 17.56 9.67 -36.56
C ARG A 61 18.16 9.19 -35.25
N VAL A 62 19.37 8.64 -35.34
CA VAL A 62 20.15 8.14 -34.21
C VAL A 62 21.25 9.14 -33.85
N LEU A 63 21.35 9.49 -32.57
CA LEU A 63 22.43 10.31 -32.04
C LEU A 63 23.77 9.59 -32.18
N HIS A 64 24.73 10.25 -32.79
CA HIS A 64 26.12 9.83 -32.80
C HIS A 64 27.02 10.96 -32.29
N ILE A 65 28.10 10.59 -31.62
CA ILE A 65 29.17 11.47 -31.17
C ILE A 65 30.45 11.19 -31.93
N VAL A 66 31.27 12.23 -32.12
CA VAL A 66 32.61 12.12 -32.70
C VAL A 66 33.59 11.89 -31.57
N HIS A 67 34.03 10.66 -31.39
CA HIS A 67 35.00 10.30 -30.36
C HIS A 67 36.35 10.97 -30.65
N ARG A 68 36.86 11.77 -29.72
CA ARG A 68 38.01 12.67 -29.94
C ARG A 68 39.31 11.91 -30.17
N ALA A 69 39.53 10.79 -29.48
CA ALA A 69 40.78 10.04 -29.60
C ALA A 69 40.89 9.25 -30.91
N THR A 70 39.77 8.77 -31.46
CA THR A 70 39.76 7.92 -32.68
C THR A 70 39.26 8.67 -33.91
N GLY A 71 38.56 9.80 -33.74
CA GLY A 71 37.87 10.52 -34.81
C GLY A 71 36.67 9.77 -35.41
N LEU A 72 36.28 8.65 -34.80
CA LEU A 72 35.16 7.83 -35.26
C LEU A 72 33.83 8.44 -34.82
N LEU A 73 32.80 8.20 -35.63
CA LEU A 73 31.42 8.59 -35.34
C LEU A 73 30.70 7.36 -34.78
N LEU A 74 30.36 7.39 -33.49
CA LEU A 74 29.86 6.25 -32.70
C LEU A 74 28.59 6.64 -31.95
N ALA A 75 27.81 5.66 -31.51
CA ALA A 75 26.78 5.91 -30.49
C ALA A 75 27.49 6.33 -29.18
N PRO A 76 26.89 7.23 -28.38
CA PRO A 76 27.40 7.53 -27.04
C PRO A 76 27.52 6.27 -26.20
N GLY A 77 28.62 6.07 -25.50
CA GLY A 77 28.89 4.83 -24.79
C GLY A 77 30.31 4.69 -24.26
N GLY A 78 30.44 3.83 -23.25
CA GLY A 78 31.69 3.68 -22.52
C GLY A 78 31.70 2.48 -21.57
N HIS A 79 32.55 2.56 -20.56
CA HIS A 79 32.82 1.43 -19.67
C HIS A 79 31.80 1.38 -18.55
N VAL A 80 31.47 0.18 -18.09
CA VAL A 80 30.59 0.00 -16.94
C VAL A 80 31.35 0.36 -15.65
N GLU A 81 30.73 1.18 -14.80
CA GLU A 81 31.28 1.64 -13.53
C GLU A 81 30.69 0.91 -12.33
N ALA A 82 31.33 1.04 -11.17
CA ALA A 82 30.90 0.36 -9.94
C ALA A 82 29.52 0.81 -9.42
N GLY A 83 29.07 2.00 -9.84
CA GLY A 83 27.74 2.56 -9.54
C GLY A 83 26.63 2.02 -10.45
N ASP A 84 26.96 1.45 -11.60
CA ASP A 84 25.98 0.98 -12.58
C ASP A 84 25.34 -0.33 -12.10
N ARG A 85 24.04 -0.30 -11.82
CA ARG A 85 23.30 -1.48 -11.33
C ARG A 85 23.04 -2.50 -12.44
N THR A 86 22.84 -2.02 -13.66
CA THR A 86 22.53 -2.81 -14.86
C THR A 86 23.36 -2.31 -16.03
N LEU A 87 23.47 -3.11 -17.10
CA LEU A 87 24.12 -2.67 -18.34
C LEU A 87 23.37 -1.51 -19.00
N LEU A 88 22.04 -1.51 -18.91
CA LEU A 88 21.19 -0.41 -19.35
C LEU A 88 21.51 0.89 -18.61
N ALA A 89 21.66 0.83 -17.28
CA ALA A 89 22.01 2.00 -16.47
C ALA A 89 23.38 2.60 -16.85
N ALA A 90 24.35 1.76 -17.21
CA ALA A 90 25.63 2.22 -17.74
C ALA A 90 25.45 3.00 -19.07
N ALA A 91 24.67 2.46 -20.02
CA ALA A 91 24.37 3.16 -21.27
C ALA A 91 23.66 4.51 -21.04
N VAL A 92 22.72 4.57 -20.09
CA VAL A 92 22.04 5.83 -19.71
C VAL A 92 23.03 6.83 -19.13
N ARG A 93 23.92 6.42 -18.22
CA ARG A 93 24.96 7.30 -17.66
C ARG A 93 25.85 7.88 -18.75
N GLU A 94 26.40 7.02 -19.60
CA GLU A 94 27.33 7.41 -20.67
C GLU A 94 26.73 8.46 -21.60
N VAL A 95 25.48 8.28 -22.06
CA VAL A 95 24.84 9.29 -22.92
C VAL A 95 24.52 10.59 -22.19
N CYS A 96 24.25 10.54 -20.88
CA CYS A 96 24.08 11.74 -20.08
C CYS A 96 25.40 12.51 -19.94
N GLU A 97 26.50 11.80 -19.72
CA GLU A 97 27.83 12.39 -19.57
C GLU A 97 28.35 12.95 -20.90
N GLU A 98 28.28 12.18 -21.97
CA GLU A 98 28.89 12.53 -23.26
C GLU A 98 28.08 13.54 -24.09
N ALA A 99 26.74 13.48 -23.99
CA ALA A 99 25.84 14.30 -24.81
C ALA A 99 24.98 15.30 -24.02
N GLY A 100 25.03 15.26 -22.69
CA GLY A 100 24.30 16.18 -21.81
C GLY A 100 22.78 15.94 -21.77
N LEU A 101 22.33 14.77 -22.23
CA LEU A 101 20.93 14.36 -22.06
C LEU A 101 20.66 14.06 -20.58
N ARG A 102 19.39 14.14 -20.18
CA ARG A 102 18.97 13.69 -18.84
C ARG A 102 18.31 12.32 -18.98
N PRO A 103 18.33 11.47 -17.94
CA PRO A 103 17.63 10.19 -17.99
C PRO A 103 16.15 10.33 -18.36
N GLY A 104 15.46 11.35 -17.84
CA GLY A 104 14.05 11.63 -18.16
C GLY A 104 13.78 12.16 -19.58
N ASP A 105 14.83 12.46 -20.36
CA ASP A 105 14.70 12.75 -21.79
C ASP A 105 14.60 11.46 -22.62
N LEU A 106 14.79 10.29 -22.00
CA LEU A 106 14.83 8.98 -22.63
C LEU A 106 13.69 8.10 -22.13
N CYS A 107 13.12 7.30 -23.02
CA CYS A 107 12.21 6.20 -22.67
C CYS A 107 12.59 4.92 -23.43
N LEU A 108 12.18 3.78 -22.90
CA LEU A 108 12.39 2.49 -23.56
C LEU A 108 11.52 2.38 -24.82
N THR A 109 11.90 1.44 -25.68
CA THR A 109 11.19 1.12 -26.92
C THR A 109 10.39 -0.16 -26.74
N ALA A 110 9.20 -0.28 -27.30
CA ALA A 110 8.39 -1.49 -27.13
C ALA A 110 9.01 -2.74 -27.78
N GLN A 111 9.86 -2.55 -28.79
CA GLN A 111 10.51 -3.62 -29.55
C GLN A 111 11.63 -4.31 -28.74
N PHE A 112 12.35 -3.52 -27.94
CA PHE A 112 13.54 -3.96 -27.22
C PHE A 112 13.38 -3.95 -25.70
N LEU A 113 12.47 -3.14 -25.15
CA LEU A 113 12.32 -2.94 -23.71
C LEU A 113 13.68 -2.61 -23.08
N ASP A 114 14.13 -3.40 -22.11
CA ASP A 114 15.43 -3.30 -21.44
C ASP A 114 16.51 -4.20 -22.06
N GLU A 115 16.25 -4.83 -23.21
CA GLU A 115 17.22 -5.66 -23.93
C GLU A 115 18.05 -4.86 -24.94
N PRO A 116 19.30 -5.27 -25.22
CA PRO A 116 20.11 -4.61 -26.23
C PRO A 116 19.57 -4.84 -27.64
N ILE A 117 19.60 -3.80 -28.47
CA ILE A 117 19.36 -3.91 -29.91
C ILE A 117 20.52 -4.61 -30.61
N ASP A 118 21.75 -4.42 -30.13
CA ASP A 118 22.96 -4.95 -30.75
C ASP A 118 24.01 -5.25 -29.67
N VAL A 119 24.77 -6.33 -29.86
CA VAL A 119 25.98 -6.61 -29.08
C VAL A 119 27.14 -6.69 -30.07
N ASP A 120 27.92 -5.61 -30.12
CA ASP A 120 29.01 -5.44 -31.07
C ASP A 120 30.34 -5.90 -30.47
N VAL A 121 31.17 -6.57 -31.26
CA VAL A 121 32.52 -6.95 -30.86
C VAL A 121 33.51 -6.21 -31.75
N HIS A 122 34.32 -5.35 -31.14
CA HIS A 122 35.33 -4.58 -31.87
C HIS A 122 36.66 -4.55 -31.13
N ASP A 123 37.73 -4.51 -31.91
CA ASP A 123 39.09 -4.43 -31.42
C ASP A 123 39.43 -2.99 -31.01
N VAL A 124 40.11 -2.87 -29.87
CA VAL A 124 40.70 -1.63 -29.37
C VAL A 124 42.21 -1.72 -29.54
N ASP A 125 42.77 -0.74 -30.25
CA ASP A 125 44.21 -0.64 -30.46
C ASP A 125 44.94 -0.47 -29.13
N ALA A 126 46.13 -1.08 -29.02
CA ALA A 126 46.97 -0.89 -27.84
C ALA A 126 47.28 0.60 -27.64
N ASN A 127 47.20 1.07 -26.40
CA ASN A 127 47.57 2.42 -26.00
C ASN A 127 48.79 2.38 -25.06
N PRO A 128 50.01 2.49 -25.60
CA PRO A 128 51.24 2.46 -24.79
C PRO A 128 51.32 3.59 -23.76
N ALA A 129 50.63 4.72 -23.98
CA ALA A 129 50.64 5.84 -23.04
C ALA A 129 49.81 5.56 -21.78
N LYS A 130 48.84 4.63 -21.86
CA LYS A 130 48.00 4.18 -20.75
C LYS A 130 48.38 2.78 -20.23
N ASP A 131 49.47 2.20 -20.73
CA ASP A 131 49.88 0.81 -20.49
C ASP A 131 48.76 -0.21 -20.78
N GLU A 132 47.99 0.06 -21.84
CA GLU A 132 46.80 -0.70 -22.20
C GLU A 132 47.10 -1.54 -23.44
N PRO A 133 47.11 -2.89 -23.35
CA PRO A 133 47.34 -3.75 -24.50
C PRO A 133 46.12 -3.74 -25.43
N ALA A 134 46.33 -4.21 -26.66
CA ALA A 134 45.23 -4.43 -27.59
C ALA A 134 44.26 -5.47 -26.99
N HIS A 135 42.97 -5.17 -27.07
CA HIS A 135 41.90 -5.96 -26.45
C HIS A 135 40.61 -5.80 -27.25
N GLN A 136 39.54 -6.45 -26.81
CA GLN A 136 38.22 -6.36 -27.43
C GLN A 136 37.21 -5.74 -26.48
N HIS A 137 36.33 -4.90 -27.02
CA HIS A 137 35.11 -4.53 -26.34
C HIS A 137 33.96 -5.42 -26.80
N PHE A 138 33.15 -5.87 -25.84
CA PHE A 138 31.84 -6.44 -26.05
C PHE A 138 30.81 -5.36 -25.70
N ASP A 139 30.38 -4.62 -26.71
CA ASP A 139 29.59 -3.40 -26.55
C ASP A 139 28.09 -3.70 -26.64
N PHE A 140 27.40 -3.58 -25.50
CA PHE A 140 25.95 -3.78 -25.40
C PHE A 140 25.23 -2.46 -25.70
N ARG A 141 24.50 -2.44 -26.81
CA ARG A 141 23.82 -1.24 -27.30
C ARG A 141 22.34 -1.29 -26.98
N PHE A 142 21.83 -0.30 -26.25
CA PHE A 142 20.42 -0.22 -25.86
C PHE A 142 19.70 0.89 -26.62
N ALA A 143 18.48 0.62 -27.08
CA ALA A 143 17.71 1.57 -27.87
C ALA A 143 16.76 2.39 -26.98
N PHE A 144 16.77 3.71 -27.17
CA PHE A 144 15.90 4.65 -26.45
C PHE A 144 15.21 5.59 -27.44
N HIS A 145 13.96 5.97 -27.18
CA HIS A 145 13.34 7.11 -27.83
C HIS A 145 13.56 8.38 -26.99
N LEU A 146 13.69 9.52 -27.67
CA LEU A 146 13.54 10.82 -27.01
C LEU A 146 12.09 11.08 -26.64
N THR A 147 11.86 11.57 -25.42
CA THR A 147 10.53 11.96 -24.97
C THR A 147 10.03 13.22 -25.68
N SER A 148 10.93 14.18 -25.90
CA SER A 148 10.65 15.45 -26.56
C SER A 148 10.30 15.30 -28.04
N GLU A 149 9.50 16.24 -28.57
CA GLU A 149 9.18 16.28 -29.99
C GLU A 149 10.38 16.66 -30.87
N GLN A 150 11.30 17.45 -30.31
CA GLN A 150 12.53 17.88 -30.97
C GLN A 150 13.74 17.52 -30.12
N PRO A 151 14.89 17.18 -30.72
CA PRO A 151 16.11 16.94 -29.98
C PRO A 151 16.48 18.14 -29.10
N PRO A 152 16.81 17.93 -27.82
CA PRO A 152 17.28 19.01 -26.96
C PRO A 152 18.66 19.50 -27.42
N ALA A 153 19.05 20.68 -26.95
CA ALA A 153 20.40 21.17 -27.15
C ALA A 153 21.39 20.25 -26.40
N LEU A 154 22.32 19.66 -27.15
CA LEU A 154 23.33 18.77 -26.60
C LEU A 154 24.43 19.59 -25.90
N VAL A 155 24.87 19.10 -24.75
CA VAL A 155 26.03 19.64 -24.02
C VAL A 155 27.09 18.55 -24.06
N LEU A 156 28.04 18.69 -24.99
CA LEU A 156 29.04 17.66 -25.22
C LEU A 156 30.15 17.74 -24.17
N GLN A 157 30.62 16.59 -23.73
CA GLN A 157 31.77 16.51 -22.85
C GLN A 157 33.05 16.73 -23.67
N ASP A 158 33.75 17.83 -23.38
CA ASP A 158 34.81 18.33 -24.25
C ASP A 158 36.05 17.41 -24.27
N GLU A 159 36.29 16.63 -23.21
CA GLU A 159 37.45 15.75 -23.08
C GLU A 159 37.44 14.58 -24.08
N GLU A 160 36.28 13.98 -24.32
CA GLU A 160 36.11 12.73 -25.09
C GLU A 160 35.30 12.94 -26.36
N VAL A 161 34.47 13.98 -26.43
CA VAL A 161 33.57 14.24 -27.56
C VAL A 161 33.97 15.50 -28.33
N ALA A 162 34.22 15.36 -29.64
CA ALA A 162 34.60 16.45 -30.54
C ALA A 162 33.42 17.06 -31.31
N GLY A 163 32.25 16.43 -31.28
CA GLY A 163 31.05 16.87 -31.99
C GLY A 163 29.94 15.83 -31.92
N ALA A 164 28.74 16.17 -32.37
CA ALA A 164 27.61 15.25 -32.42
C ALA A 164 26.80 15.45 -33.71
N GLN A 165 26.18 14.36 -34.18
CA GLN A 165 25.36 14.35 -35.39
C GLN A 165 24.19 13.37 -35.24
N TRP A 166 23.03 13.76 -35.73
CA TRP A 166 21.86 12.89 -35.87
C TRP A 166 21.86 12.25 -37.26
N LEU A 167 21.89 10.92 -37.34
CA LEU A 167 21.94 10.18 -38.60
C LEU A 167 20.64 9.40 -38.83
N PRO A 168 20.00 9.49 -40.01
CA PRO A 168 18.88 8.61 -40.33
C PRO A 168 19.33 7.15 -40.32
N TYR A 169 18.43 6.20 -40.06
CA TYR A 169 18.77 4.77 -39.95
C TYR A 169 19.64 4.25 -41.10
N ALA A 170 19.32 4.64 -42.35
CA ALA A 170 20.06 4.23 -43.54
C ALA A 170 21.53 4.70 -43.58
N GLU A 171 21.89 5.73 -42.81
CA GLU A 171 23.24 6.31 -42.74
C GLU A 171 24.03 5.88 -41.50
N VAL A 172 23.40 5.16 -40.56
CA VAL A 172 24.07 4.60 -39.38
C VAL A 172 25.22 3.70 -39.84
N ARG A 173 26.45 3.94 -39.36
CA ARG A 173 27.65 3.34 -39.96
C ARG A 173 27.80 1.85 -39.67
N PRO A 174 27.68 1.37 -38.41
CA PRO A 174 27.82 -0.06 -38.13
C PRO A 174 26.77 -0.86 -38.92
N PRO A 175 27.18 -1.79 -39.80
CA PRO A 175 26.26 -2.44 -40.74
C PRO A 175 25.23 -3.33 -40.04
N VAL A 176 25.62 -3.98 -38.93
CA VAL A 176 24.73 -4.84 -38.13
C VAL A 176 23.66 -3.99 -37.45
N LEU A 177 24.08 -2.96 -36.70
CA LEU A 177 23.14 -2.02 -36.06
C LEU A 177 22.20 -1.36 -37.09
N ARG A 178 22.72 -0.90 -38.23
CA ARG A 178 21.90 -0.32 -39.31
C ARG A 178 20.84 -1.30 -39.80
N ALA A 179 21.21 -2.56 -40.04
CA ALA A 179 20.26 -3.57 -40.49
C ALA A 179 19.16 -3.80 -39.45
N LYS A 180 19.51 -3.86 -38.15
CA LYS A 180 18.56 -4.06 -37.06
C LYS A 180 17.63 -2.87 -36.85
N LEU A 181 18.12 -1.65 -37.02
CA LEU A 181 17.29 -0.44 -36.97
C LEU A 181 16.27 -0.41 -38.11
N LEU A 182 16.68 -0.76 -39.34
CA LEU A 182 15.79 -0.81 -40.50
C LEU A 182 14.75 -1.94 -40.39
N ASP A 183 15.12 -3.08 -39.81
CA ASP A 183 14.21 -4.20 -39.53
C ASP A 183 13.19 -3.80 -38.45
N ALA A 184 13.67 -3.25 -37.33
CA ALA A 184 12.80 -2.79 -36.25
C ALA A 184 11.91 -1.60 -36.65
N GLU A 185 12.33 -0.76 -37.60
CA GLU A 185 11.50 0.30 -38.18
C GLU A 185 10.25 -0.28 -38.84
N ALA A 186 10.37 -1.42 -39.54
CA ALA A 186 9.24 -2.12 -40.12
C ALA A 186 8.27 -2.68 -39.05
N ASP A 187 8.79 -2.92 -37.85
CA ASP A 187 8.07 -3.40 -36.66
C ASP A 187 7.68 -2.27 -35.68
N GLY A 188 7.72 -1.01 -36.12
CA GLY A 188 7.18 0.13 -35.37
C GLY A 188 8.19 0.92 -34.52
N LEU A 189 9.50 0.76 -34.72
CA LEU A 189 10.54 1.63 -34.14
C LEU A 189 10.58 2.99 -34.86
N ASP A 190 9.48 3.75 -34.77
CA ASP A 190 9.20 4.94 -35.57
C ASP A 190 9.66 6.26 -34.92
N GLY A 191 10.38 6.17 -33.80
CA GLY A 191 10.86 7.32 -33.04
C GLY A 191 9.83 7.90 -32.08
N ARG A 192 8.65 7.30 -31.94
CA ARG A 192 7.60 7.78 -31.03
C ARG A 192 7.57 6.93 -29.75
N PRO A 193 7.78 7.54 -28.57
CA PRO A 193 7.43 6.95 -27.29
C PRO A 193 5.98 6.44 -27.28
N GLU A 194 5.82 5.23 -26.80
CA GLU A 194 4.53 4.62 -26.52
C GLU A 194 4.58 3.93 -25.15
N PRO A 195 3.43 3.74 -24.47
CA PRO A 195 3.42 3.04 -23.20
C PRO A 195 3.90 1.60 -23.33
N VAL A 196 4.85 1.23 -22.47
CA VAL A 196 5.32 -0.15 -22.30
C VAL A 196 4.99 -0.70 -20.91
N ASN A 197 4.26 0.08 -20.10
CA ASN A 197 3.76 -0.31 -18.80
C ASN A 197 2.24 -0.16 -18.77
N ALA A 198 1.57 -0.97 -17.95
CA ALA A 198 0.14 -0.89 -17.76
C ALA A 198 -0.22 -0.96 -16.27
N SER A 199 -1.17 -0.13 -15.84
CA SER A 199 -1.67 -0.11 -14.47
C SER A 199 -3.20 -0.11 -14.42
N ALA A 200 -3.77 -0.65 -13.35
CA ALA A 200 -5.21 -0.72 -13.14
C ALA A 200 -5.68 0.32 -12.13
N LEU A 201 -6.55 1.23 -12.58
CA LEU A 201 -7.37 2.06 -11.72
C LEU A 201 -8.65 1.30 -11.38
N ILE A 202 -8.62 0.55 -10.28
CA ILE A 202 -9.73 -0.31 -9.87
C ILE A 202 -10.67 0.46 -8.96
N HIS A 203 -11.97 0.44 -9.27
CA HIS A 203 -13.01 1.05 -8.45
C HIS A 203 -14.19 0.09 -8.24
N ASP A 204 -14.98 0.30 -7.19
CA ASP A 204 -16.18 -0.51 -6.93
C ASP A 204 -17.48 0.10 -7.53
N GLY A 205 -17.42 1.38 -7.89
CA GLY A 205 -18.54 2.15 -8.43
C GLY A 205 -19.40 2.84 -7.36
N THR A 206 -19.01 2.77 -6.08
CA THR A 206 -19.60 3.57 -4.99
C THR A 206 -18.69 4.72 -4.55
N GLY A 207 -17.57 4.93 -5.26
CA GLY A 207 -16.64 6.03 -5.01
C GLY A 207 -15.35 5.63 -4.29
N ARG A 208 -15.11 4.31 -4.13
CA ARG A 208 -13.86 3.78 -3.58
C ARG A 208 -12.94 3.27 -4.68
N TYR A 209 -11.65 3.43 -4.45
CA TYR A 209 -10.56 3.02 -5.34
C TYR A 209 -9.61 2.09 -4.61
N LEU A 210 -9.26 0.98 -5.25
CA LEU A 210 -8.38 -0.03 -4.66
C LEU A 210 -6.92 0.36 -4.95
N LEU A 211 -6.14 0.56 -3.89
CA LEU A 211 -4.74 0.93 -3.97
C LEU A 211 -3.88 -0.08 -3.22
N HIS A 212 -2.64 -0.28 -3.68
CA HIS A 212 -1.64 -1.06 -2.94
C HIS A 212 -0.55 -0.17 -2.36
N LEU A 213 -0.04 -0.52 -1.18
CA LEU A 213 1.16 0.10 -0.61
C LEU A 213 2.37 -0.68 -1.11
N ARG A 214 3.26 -0.02 -1.85
CA ARG A 214 4.48 -0.64 -2.37
C ARG A 214 5.41 -1.07 -1.24
N ASP A 215 6.07 -2.22 -1.41
CA ASP A 215 7.07 -2.71 -0.46
C ASP A 215 8.42 -1.98 -0.61
N ASP A 216 9.33 -2.25 0.30
CA ASP A 216 10.67 -1.66 0.35
C ASP A 216 11.72 -2.72 0.03
N ARG A 217 11.71 -3.14 -1.24
CA ARG A 217 12.70 -4.06 -1.80
C ARG A 217 13.58 -3.32 -2.81
N GLU A 218 14.80 -3.80 -2.95
CA GLU A 218 15.73 -3.28 -3.95
C GLU A 218 15.11 -3.38 -5.35
N GLY A 219 15.09 -2.27 -6.10
CA GLY A 219 14.52 -2.19 -7.44
C GLY A 219 13.07 -1.72 -7.53
N ILE A 220 12.37 -1.57 -6.39
CA ILE A 220 10.98 -1.09 -6.37
C ILE A 220 10.92 0.43 -6.62
N TRP A 221 9.95 0.82 -7.44
CA TRP A 221 9.70 2.23 -7.75
C TRP A 221 8.98 2.87 -6.58
N GLU A 222 9.55 3.95 -6.03
CA GLU A 222 8.90 4.74 -4.97
C GLU A 222 8.37 3.89 -3.80
N PRO A 223 9.24 3.24 -3.01
CA PRO A 223 8.81 2.40 -1.90
C PRO A 223 8.01 3.21 -0.86
N TRP A 224 7.08 2.54 -0.16
CA TRP A 224 6.21 3.13 0.87
C TRP A 224 5.21 4.20 0.38
N VAL A 225 4.85 4.19 -0.91
CA VAL A 225 3.75 5.00 -1.45
C VAL A 225 2.57 4.11 -1.84
N LEU A 226 1.36 4.66 -1.72
CA LEU A 226 0.16 4.06 -2.29
C LEU A 226 0.14 4.31 -3.79
N ALA A 227 -0.03 3.25 -4.57
CA ALA A 227 0.01 3.25 -6.03
C ALA A 227 -1.10 2.38 -6.63
N LEU A 228 -1.21 2.44 -7.96
CA LEU A 228 -1.98 1.47 -8.73
C LEU A 228 -1.20 0.15 -8.86
N LEU A 229 -1.93 -0.95 -8.90
CA LEU A 229 -1.41 -2.26 -9.29
C LEU A 229 -1.06 -2.27 -10.79
N GLY A 230 -0.08 -3.08 -11.17
CA GLY A 230 0.37 -3.26 -12.54
C GLY A 230 1.87 -3.11 -12.70
N GLY A 231 2.36 -3.36 -13.92
CA GLY A 231 3.78 -3.49 -14.17
C GLY A 231 4.18 -3.31 -15.63
N GLY A 232 5.40 -3.78 -15.91
CA GLY A 232 6.06 -3.63 -17.20
C GLY A 232 5.65 -4.71 -18.20
N ARG A 233 5.61 -4.35 -19.48
CA ARG A 233 5.40 -5.30 -20.56
C ARG A 233 6.55 -6.29 -20.62
N THR A 234 6.22 -7.55 -20.85
CA THR A 234 7.17 -8.59 -21.26
C THR A 234 6.97 -8.93 -22.74
N ARG A 235 7.94 -9.65 -23.33
CA ARG A 235 7.84 -10.09 -24.74
C ARG A 235 6.68 -11.02 -25.01
N ASP A 236 6.26 -11.80 -24.02
CA ASP A 236 5.18 -12.77 -24.17
C ASP A 236 3.80 -12.09 -24.14
N ASP A 237 3.74 -10.80 -23.76
CA ASP A 237 2.51 -10.02 -23.74
C ASP A 237 2.11 -9.56 -25.15
N SER A 238 0.93 -10.02 -25.59
CA SER A 238 0.36 -9.68 -26.90
C SER A 238 -0.09 -8.21 -27.01
N CYS A 239 -0.49 -7.60 -25.89
CA CYS A 239 -0.88 -6.18 -25.79
C CYS A 239 -0.80 -5.69 -24.34
N LEU A 240 -0.96 -4.38 -24.12
CA LEU A 240 -0.92 -3.79 -22.77
C LEU A 240 -2.05 -4.27 -21.84
N GLU A 241 -3.21 -4.65 -22.38
CA GLU A 241 -4.25 -5.29 -21.57
C GLU A 241 -3.80 -6.67 -21.09
N ALA A 242 -3.11 -7.44 -21.94
CA ALA A 242 -2.54 -8.74 -21.56
C ALA A 242 -1.44 -8.57 -20.51
N THR A 243 -0.58 -7.55 -20.67
CA THR A 243 0.40 -7.13 -19.63
C THR A 243 -0.31 -6.88 -18.31
N LEU A 244 -1.34 -6.03 -18.30
CA LEU A 244 -2.04 -5.69 -17.06
C LEU A 244 -2.68 -6.91 -16.39
N ARG A 245 -3.30 -7.81 -17.17
CA ARG A 245 -3.92 -9.03 -16.64
C ARG A 245 -2.89 -9.98 -16.03
N ARG A 246 -1.72 -10.12 -16.65
CA ARG A 246 -0.61 -10.92 -16.11
C ARG A 246 -0.13 -10.32 -14.79
N GLU A 247 0.17 -9.03 -14.77
CA GLU A 247 0.64 -8.31 -13.57
C GLU A 247 -0.36 -8.41 -12.42
N LEU A 248 -1.66 -8.18 -12.66
CA LEU A 248 -2.69 -8.36 -11.62
C LEU A 248 -2.73 -9.80 -11.08
N ALA A 249 -2.57 -10.81 -11.93
CA ALA A 249 -2.54 -12.21 -11.52
C ALA A 249 -1.27 -12.59 -10.73
N GLU A 250 -0.15 -11.92 -11.02
CA GLU A 250 1.13 -12.08 -10.32
C GLU A 250 1.10 -11.38 -8.96
N GLU A 251 0.64 -10.12 -8.92
CA GLU A 251 0.59 -9.29 -7.72
C GLU A 251 -0.53 -9.71 -6.75
N VAL A 252 -1.75 -9.97 -7.25
CA VAL A 252 -2.93 -10.27 -6.43
C VAL A 252 -3.78 -11.39 -7.05
N PRO A 253 -3.36 -12.66 -6.95
CA PRO A 253 -4.15 -13.77 -7.45
C PRO A 253 -5.55 -13.79 -6.83
N GLY A 254 -6.59 -13.81 -7.68
CA GLY A 254 -8.00 -13.75 -7.27
C GLY A 254 -8.63 -12.35 -7.42
N LEU A 255 -7.83 -11.32 -7.71
CA LEU A 255 -8.32 -10.03 -8.16
C LEU A 255 -8.60 -10.10 -9.66
N GLU A 256 -9.89 -10.14 -10.02
CA GLU A 256 -10.33 -10.20 -11.41
C GLU A 256 -11.25 -9.01 -11.74
N PRO A 257 -10.69 -7.83 -12.06
CA PRO A 257 -11.49 -6.68 -12.45
C PRO A 257 -12.20 -6.93 -13.78
N THR A 258 -13.47 -6.55 -13.83
CA THR A 258 -14.26 -6.50 -15.07
C THR A 258 -14.09 -5.15 -15.75
N GLU A 259 -14.46 -5.06 -17.03
CA GLU A 259 -14.52 -3.78 -17.75
C GLU A 259 -13.19 -3.01 -17.80
N LEU A 260 -12.05 -3.71 -17.91
CA LEU A 260 -10.74 -3.07 -18.11
C LEU A 260 -10.74 -2.28 -19.42
N VAL A 261 -10.87 -0.96 -19.33
CA VAL A 261 -10.92 -0.04 -20.46
C VAL A 261 -9.79 0.99 -20.37
N PRO A 262 -9.09 1.31 -21.48
CA PRO A 262 -8.09 2.39 -21.48
C PRO A 262 -8.71 3.69 -20.99
N PHE A 263 -8.08 4.34 -20.02
CA PHE A 263 -8.57 5.56 -19.40
C PHE A 263 -7.63 6.75 -19.60
N ALA A 264 -6.35 6.59 -19.28
CA ALA A 264 -5.35 7.65 -19.36
C ALA A 264 -3.95 7.10 -19.66
N VAL A 265 -3.03 7.99 -20.02
CA VAL A 265 -1.59 7.70 -20.01
C VAL A 265 -0.97 8.63 -18.98
N GLU A 266 -0.33 8.06 -17.97
CA GLU A 266 0.37 8.81 -16.92
C GLU A 266 1.87 8.69 -17.08
N GLU A 267 2.58 9.77 -16.78
CA GLU A 267 4.04 9.78 -16.82
C GLU A 267 4.60 9.32 -15.48
N ALA A 268 5.47 8.31 -15.51
CA ALA A 268 6.23 7.83 -14.36
C ALA A 268 7.74 7.95 -14.61
N THR A 269 8.53 7.76 -13.57
CA THR A 269 9.99 7.74 -13.67
C THR A 269 10.51 6.40 -13.15
N SER A 270 11.33 5.73 -13.97
CA SER A 270 11.92 4.45 -13.57
C SER A 270 13.00 4.63 -12.49
N VAL A 271 13.46 3.52 -11.91
CA VAL A 271 14.60 3.54 -10.97
C VAL A 271 15.88 4.10 -11.58
N ASP A 272 16.06 4.02 -12.90
CA ASP A 272 17.22 4.55 -13.63
C ASP A 272 16.97 5.99 -14.12
N GLY A 273 15.85 6.59 -13.74
CA GLY A 273 15.48 7.97 -14.08
C GLY A 273 14.84 8.13 -15.46
N LEU A 274 14.58 7.04 -16.19
CA LEU A 274 13.94 7.07 -17.50
C LEU A 274 12.49 7.53 -17.37
N ALA A 275 12.00 8.24 -18.39
CA ALA A 275 10.58 8.51 -18.52
C ALA A 275 9.84 7.22 -18.89
N VAL A 276 8.75 6.93 -18.19
CA VAL A 276 7.94 5.74 -18.42
C VAL A 276 6.48 6.15 -18.60
N PRO A 277 6.00 6.27 -19.84
CA PRO A 277 4.57 6.41 -20.08
C PRO A 277 3.85 5.11 -19.68
N VAL A 278 2.87 5.23 -18.80
CA VAL A 278 2.07 4.12 -18.26
C VAL A 278 0.65 4.22 -18.78
N SER A 279 0.18 3.17 -19.45
CA SER A 279 -1.23 3.08 -19.86
C SER A 279 -2.09 2.67 -18.67
N VAL A 280 -2.96 3.57 -18.22
CA VAL A 280 -3.89 3.30 -17.13
C VAL A 280 -5.20 2.78 -17.69
N TYR A 281 -5.63 1.62 -17.20
CA TYR A 281 -6.93 1.05 -17.49
C TYR A 281 -7.85 1.21 -16.28
N ALA A 282 -9.04 1.77 -16.49
CA ALA A 282 -10.09 1.76 -15.47
C ALA A 282 -10.76 0.38 -15.46
N GLY A 283 -11.03 -0.17 -14.29
CA GLY A 283 -11.71 -1.46 -14.15
C GLY A 283 -12.57 -1.51 -12.91
N ARG A 284 -13.59 -2.38 -12.94
CA ARG A 284 -14.53 -2.55 -11.84
C ARG A 284 -14.28 -3.84 -11.07
N TRP A 285 -14.20 -3.72 -9.74
CA TRP A 285 -14.16 -4.85 -8.82
C TRP A 285 -14.73 -4.42 -7.48
N SER A 286 -15.50 -5.26 -6.80
CA SER A 286 -16.17 -4.92 -5.54
C SER A 286 -16.01 -6.03 -4.49
N GLY A 287 -14.90 -6.77 -4.57
CA GLY A 287 -14.60 -7.82 -3.61
C GLY A 287 -13.98 -7.29 -2.33
N ASP A 288 -13.70 -8.21 -1.41
CA ASP A 288 -13.04 -7.91 -0.15
C ASP A 288 -11.52 -7.85 -0.35
N ALA A 289 -10.93 -6.67 -0.15
CA ALA A 289 -9.50 -6.41 -0.30
C ALA A 289 -8.66 -7.19 0.72
N GLU A 290 -9.20 -7.51 1.90
CA GLU A 290 -8.50 -8.27 2.93
C GLU A 290 -8.54 -9.78 2.68
N ALA A 291 -9.52 -10.25 1.90
CA ALA A 291 -9.67 -11.66 1.56
C ALA A 291 -8.74 -12.14 0.42
N VAL A 292 -8.23 -11.21 -0.40
CA VAL A 292 -7.31 -11.54 -1.50
C VAL A 292 -5.86 -11.51 -1.05
N LYS A 293 -5.05 -12.42 -1.59
CA LYS A 293 -3.64 -12.51 -1.21
C LYS A 293 -2.79 -11.55 -2.04
N LEU A 294 -2.29 -10.50 -1.41
CA LEU A 294 -1.22 -9.66 -1.96
C LEU A 294 0.12 -10.43 -1.94
N ARG A 295 0.74 -10.60 -3.09
CA ARG A 295 2.08 -11.21 -3.25
C ARG A 295 3.18 -10.17 -3.36
N GLU A 296 2.87 -9.02 -3.95
CA GLU A 296 3.79 -7.90 -4.17
C GLU A 296 3.19 -6.62 -3.59
N GLY A 297 3.92 -5.97 -2.67
CA GLY A 297 3.40 -4.89 -1.82
C GLY A 297 3.11 -5.33 -0.39
N VAL A 298 2.69 -4.37 0.43
CA VAL A 298 2.54 -4.50 1.90
C VAL A 298 1.07 -4.52 2.32
N LEU A 299 0.23 -3.73 1.64
CA LEU A 299 -1.17 -3.53 1.97
C LEU A 299 -1.97 -3.37 0.68
N LEU A 300 -3.17 -3.94 0.63
CA LEU A 300 -4.17 -3.66 -0.40
C LEU A 300 -5.40 -3.08 0.32
N THR A 301 -5.87 -1.91 -0.09
CA THR A 301 -6.91 -1.20 0.66
C THR A 301 -7.81 -0.34 -0.23
N TRP A 302 -9.06 -0.16 0.19
CA TRP A 302 -10.01 0.74 -0.44
C TRP A 302 -9.80 2.17 0.10
N CYS A 303 -9.77 3.15 -0.81
CA CYS A 303 -9.62 4.56 -0.48
C CYS A 303 -10.72 5.39 -1.16
N THR A 304 -11.27 6.37 -0.46
CA THR A 304 -12.20 7.36 -1.02
C THR A 304 -11.46 8.61 -1.51
N VAL A 305 -12.15 9.45 -2.29
CA VAL A 305 -11.58 10.69 -2.84
C VAL A 305 -11.20 11.70 -1.74
N ASP A 306 -11.91 11.73 -0.61
CA ASP A 306 -11.63 12.61 0.53
C ASP A 306 -10.41 12.17 1.35
N MET A 307 -10.02 10.90 1.28
CA MET A 307 -8.81 10.38 1.93
C MET A 307 -7.53 10.81 1.22
N LEU A 308 -7.58 11.12 -0.09
CA LEU A 308 -6.39 11.28 -0.94
C LEU A 308 -5.38 12.30 -0.42
N ASP A 309 -5.86 13.42 0.17
CA ASP A 309 -4.98 14.48 0.70
C ASP A 309 -4.27 14.09 2.01
N ARG A 310 -4.68 12.98 2.63
CA ARG A 310 -4.13 12.45 3.89
C ARG A 310 -3.16 11.29 3.64
N LEU A 311 -3.02 10.85 2.40
CA LEU A 311 -2.27 9.67 1.99
C LEU A 311 -0.99 10.05 1.25
N ARG A 312 0.05 9.22 1.38
CA ARG A 312 1.25 9.32 0.56
C ARG A 312 1.03 8.54 -0.73
N LEU A 313 0.63 9.24 -1.79
CA LEU A 313 0.34 8.67 -3.10
C LEU A 313 1.56 8.78 -4.02
N SER A 314 1.65 7.90 -5.03
CA SER A 314 2.56 8.13 -6.16
C SER A 314 2.22 9.45 -6.87
N PRO A 315 3.20 10.16 -7.47
CA PRO A 315 2.97 11.41 -8.17
C PRO A 315 1.84 11.32 -9.20
N GLY A 316 0.97 12.32 -9.25
CA GLY A 316 -0.16 12.39 -10.20
C GLY A 316 -1.36 11.49 -9.88
N LEU A 317 -1.22 10.47 -9.03
CA LEU A 317 -2.29 9.51 -8.75
C LEU A 317 -3.54 10.15 -8.14
N GLY A 318 -3.38 11.10 -7.22
CA GLY A 318 -4.52 11.81 -6.62
C GLY A 318 -5.34 12.56 -7.67
N ASP A 319 -4.68 13.22 -8.62
CA ASP A 319 -5.34 13.95 -9.71
C ASP A 319 -5.99 13.00 -10.72
N LEU A 320 -5.35 11.86 -11.01
CA LEU A 320 -5.92 10.78 -11.82
C LEU A 320 -7.23 10.26 -11.22
N ILE A 321 -7.24 9.92 -9.92
CA ILE A 321 -8.44 9.43 -9.22
C ILE A 321 -9.54 10.50 -9.22
N ARG A 322 -9.21 11.76 -8.92
CA ARG A 322 -10.18 12.87 -8.94
C ARG A 322 -10.80 13.08 -10.32
N ARG A 323 -10.00 13.00 -11.40
CA ARG A 323 -10.49 13.07 -12.80
C ARG A 323 -11.46 11.93 -13.08
N HIS A 324 -11.06 10.69 -12.77
CA HIS A 324 -11.92 9.53 -12.98
C HIS A 324 -13.25 9.65 -12.21
N ALA A 325 -13.20 10.05 -10.94
CA ALA A 325 -14.39 10.25 -10.10
C ALA A 325 -15.32 11.36 -10.62
N ALA A 326 -14.78 12.41 -11.25
CA ALA A 326 -15.57 13.47 -11.85
C ALA A 326 -16.28 13.02 -13.14
N GLU A 327 -15.66 12.14 -13.94
CA GLU A 327 -16.24 11.56 -15.15
C GLU A 327 -17.23 10.43 -14.84
N HIS A 328 -17.02 9.73 -13.73
CA HIS A 328 -17.83 8.60 -13.26
C HIS A 328 -18.35 8.92 -11.85
N PRO A 329 -19.27 9.90 -11.72
CA PRO A 329 -19.86 10.20 -10.44
C PRO A 329 -20.50 8.92 -9.89
N ALA A 330 -20.24 8.64 -8.61
CA ALA A 330 -20.94 7.57 -7.92
C ALA A 330 -22.44 7.76 -8.18
N ALA A 331 -23.15 6.67 -8.50
CA ALA A 331 -24.60 6.73 -8.55
C ALA A 331 -25.08 7.41 -7.26
N GLU A 332 -26.03 8.34 -7.35
CA GLU A 332 -26.67 8.96 -6.17
C GLU A 332 -27.36 7.88 -5.34
N GLY A 333 -26.58 7.12 -4.58
CA GLY A 333 -26.95 6.49 -3.35
C GLY A 333 -26.71 7.50 -2.23
N PRO A 334 -27.32 7.30 -1.05
CA PRO A 334 -26.97 8.09 0.12
C PRO A 334 -25.44 8.05 0.30
N PRO A 335 -24.81 9.12 0.83
CA PRO A 335 -23.37 9.11 1.10
C PRO A 335 -23.04 7.82 1.84
N ASP A 336 -22.21 7.00 1.19
CA ASP A 336 -21.83 5.69 1.68
C ASP A 336 -20.79 5.93 2.78
N ASP A 337 -21.27 6.18 3.99
CA ASP A 337 -20.56 5.96 5.26
C ASP A 337 -20.26 4.43 5.40
N THR A 338 -19.53 3.85 4.44
CA THR A 338 -19.11 2.44 4.40
C THR A 338 -17.61 2.28 4.64
N ASP A 339 -17.09 3.06 5.58
CA ASP A 339 -16.38 2.38 6.66
C ASP A 339 -17.44 1.59 7.43
N PRO A 340 -17.24 0.33 7.84
CA PRO A 340 -18.06 -0.21 8.90
C PRO A 340 -17.90 0.76 10.08
N LEU A 341 -18.93 1.58 10.34
CA LEU A 341 -19.10 2.17 11.65
C LEU A 341 -18.88 1.01 12.63
N PRO A 342 -18.02 1.13 13.66
CA PRO A 342 -17.87 0.07 14.64
C PRO A 342 -19.27 -0.16 15.25
N GLY A 343 -19.93 -1.26 14.87
CA GLY A 343 -21.36 -1.36 15.10
C GLY A 343 -22.07 -2.63 14.67
N GLU A 344 -21.50 -3.49 13.82
CA GLU A 344 -22.00 -4.87 13.73
C GLU A 344 -21.10 -5.77 14.56
N ASP A 345 -21.63 -6.15 15.72
CA ASP A 345 -20.96 -7.04 16.64
C ASP A 345 -20.64 -8.39 15.95
N PRO A 346 -19.52 -9.06 16.30
CA PRO A 346 -19.16 -10.36 15.75
C PRO A 346 -20.33 -11.37 15.82
N PRO A 347 -20.46 -12.30 14.86
CA PRO A 347 -21.52 -13.30 14.87
C PRO A 347 -21.60 -14.04 16.20
N GLY A 348 -22.78 -14.03 16.83
CA GLY A 348 -23.00 -14.63 18.15
C GLY A 348 -22.86 -13.66 19.33
N THR A 349 -22.55 -12.38 19.09
CA THR A 349 -22.58 -11.35 20.13
C THR A 349 -24.01 -11.00 20.50
N GLU A 350 -24.29 -10.95 21.80
CA GLU A 350 -25.56 -10.51 22.36
C GLU A 350 -25.33 -9.19 23.10
N PRO A 351 -26.15 -8.14 22.90
CA PRO A 351 -26.01 -6.90 23.66
C PRO A 351 -26.54 -7.07 25.09
N HIS A 352 -25.76 -6.63 26.07
CA HIS A 352 -26.11 -6.71 27.49
C HIS A 352 -26.64 -5.36 27.98
N ILE A 353 -27.69 -5.39 28.79
CA ILE A 353 -28.24 -4.19 29.42
C ILE A 353 -27.35 -3.83 30.62
N VAL A 354 -26.91 -2.57 30.72
CA VAL A 354 -26.14 -2.07 31.88
C VAL A 354 -27.09 -1.42 32.88
N GLY A 355 -27.15 -1.99 34.08
CA GLY A 355 -27.82 -1.40 35.24
C GLY A 355 -26.80 -0.84 36.22
N VAL A 356 -27.12 0.27 36.88
CA VAL A 356 -26.29 0.85 37.94
C VAL A 356 -27.03 0.76 39.27
N HIS A 357 -26.30 0.46 40.33
CA HIS A 357 -26.86 0.25 41.67
C HIS A 357 -26.00 0.96 42.71
N LEU A 358 -26.64 1.61 43.69
CA LEU A 358 -25.95 2.29 44.78
C LEU A 358 -25.96 1.43 46.04
N HIS A 359 -24.79 0.92 46.42
CA HIS A 359 -24.51 0.37 47.74
C HIS A 359 -24.10 1.51 48.69
N LEU A 360 -25.10 2.17 49.28
CA LEU A 360 -24.87 3.23 50.26
C LEU A 360 -24.71 2.64 51.66
N GLN A 361 -23.62 2.99 52.35
CA GLN A 361 -23.33 2.52 53.69
C GLN A 361 -23.11 3.69 54.65
N ASP A 362 -23.78 3.68 55.79
CA ASP A 362 -23.59 4.70 56.82
C ASP A 362 -22.39 4.41 57.75
N ASP A 363 -22.12 5.34 58.66
CA ASP A 363 -21.04 5.25 59.65
C ASP A 363 -21.19 4.06 60.63
N GLN A 364 -22.39 3.48 60.73
CA GLN A 364 -22.69 2.29 61.52
C GLN A 364 -22.60 0.99 60.71
N GLY A 365 -22.21 1.08 59.43
CA GLY A 365 -22.10 -0.06 58.53
C GLY A 365 -23.45 -0.60 58.04
N ARG A 366 -24.55 0.13 58.23
CA ARG A 366 -25.87 -0.22 57.71
C ARG A 366 -25.97 0.13 56.23
N ILE A 367 -26.71 -0.66 55.48
CA ILE A 367 -26.93 -0.52 54.04
C ILE A 367 -28.32 0.05 53.79
N LEU A 368 -28.42 1.06 52.93
CA LEU A 368 -29.70 1.61 52.50
C LEU A 368 -30.34 0.71 51.44
N LEU A 369 -31.59 0.30 51.66
CA LEU A 369 -32.40 -0.40 50.66
C LEU A 369 -33.77 0.30 50.53
N GLY A 370 -34.32 0.25 49.33
CA GLY A 370 -35.67 0.73 49.02
C GLY A 370 -36.64 -0.43 48.85
N LEU A 371 -37.84 -0.31 49.42
CA LEU A 371 -38.93 -1.25 49.20
C LEU A 371 -39.63 -0.91 47.88
N ARG A 372 -39.60 -1.85 46.92
CA ARG A 372 -40.24 -1.67 45.61
C ARG A 372 -41.77 -1.63 45.74
N HIS A 373 -42.43 -0.77 44.97
CA HIS A 373 -43.89 -0.66 44.94
C HIS A 373 -44.56 -2.00 44.55
N PRO A 374 -45.74 -2.34 45.12
CA PRO A 374 -46.47 -3.57 44.79
C PRO A 374 -46.82 -3.73 43.30
N ASP A 375 -46.98 -2.61 42.59
CA ASP A 375 -47.27 -2.58 41.16
C ASP A 375 -46.02 -2.68 40.26
N SER A 376 -44.84 -2.87 40.85
CA SER A 376 -43.58 -2.99 40.11
C SER A 376 -43.58 -4.19 39.16
N THR A 377 -43.21 -3.97 37.89
CA THR A 377 -43.13 -5.01 36.85
C THR A 377 -42.10 -6.12 37.17
N TYR A 378 -41.09 -5.80 37.97
CA TYR A 378 -40.07 -6.75 38.43
C TYR A 378 -39.97 -6.73 39.96
N ALA A 379 -40.00 -7.91 40.58
CA ALA A 379 -39.85 -8.13 42.02
C ALA A 379 -40.67 -7.15 42.90
N PRO A 380 -42.01 -7.10 42.78
CA PRO A 380 -42.86 -6.30 43.67
C PRO A 380 -42.72 -6.75 45.12
N ASP A 381 -42.93 -5.84 46.07
CA ASP A 381 -42.83 -6.08 47.52
C ASP A 381 -41.46 -6.61 48.00
N THR A 382 -40.38 -6.31 47.27
CA THR A 382 -39.02 -6.70 47.65
C THR A 382 -38.11 -5.49 47.87
N TRP A 383 -37.10 -5.68 48.72
CA TRP A 383 -36.06 -4.71 49.01
C TRP A 383 -34.95 -4.76 47.95
N HIS A 384 -34.52 -3.59 47.52
CA HIS A 384 -33.57 -3.42 46.43
C HIS A 384 -32.63 -2.25 46.67
N PHE A 385 -31.48 -2.22 45.97
CA PHE A 385 -30.69 -1.00 45.90
C PHE A 385 -31.48 0.14 45.24
N LEU A 386 -31.07 1.38 45.53
CA LEU A 386 -31.31 2.48 44.60
C LEU A 386 -30.63 2.13 43.28
N ALA A 387 -31.36 2.19 42.18
CA ALA A 387 -30.87 1.65 40.93
C ALA A 387 -31.55 2.21 39.69
N GLY A 388 -30.76 2.40 38.63
CA GLY A 388 -31.24 2.89 37.35
C GLY A 388 -30.78 2.06 36.18
N HIS A 389 -31.44 2.29 35.04
CA HIS A 389 -30.98 1.80 33.76
C HIS A 389 -30.05 2.85 33.16
N CYS A 390 -28.84 2.44 32.79
CA CYS A 390 -27.91 3.36 32.16
C CYS A 390 -28.46 3.80 30.80
N GLU A 391 -28.71 5.09 30.65
CA GLU A 391 -29.09 5.68 29.37
C GLU A 391 -27.82 5.98 28.55
N ARG A 392 -27.90 6.93 27.61
CA ARG A 392 -26.77 7.40 26.82
C ARG A 392 -25.87 8.35 27.62
N GLU A 393 -25.32 7.83 28.71
CA GLU A 393 -24.49 8.51 29.70
C GLU A 393 -23.43 7.56 30.28
N THR A 394 -22.51 8.04 31.11
CA THR A 394 -21.57 7.15 31.81
C THR A 394 -22.27 6.46 32.99
N ALA A 395 -21.80 5.28 33.40
CA ALA A 395 -22.39 4.57 34.55
C ALA A 395 -22.36 5.39 35.85
N ILE A 396 -21.34 6.25 36.03
CA ILE A 396 -21.24 7.13 37.21
C ILE A 396 -22.25 8.28 37.09
N ASP A 397 -22.39 8.90 35.91
CA ASP A 397 -23.39 9.95 35.70
C ASP A 397 -24.81 9.43 35.91
N CYS A 398 -25.10 8.22 35.41
CA CYS A 398 -26.35 7.52 35.65
C CYS A 398 -26.59 7.33 37.16
N LEU A 399 -25.61 6.81 37.89
CA LEU A 399 -25.73 6.61 39.34
C LEU A 399 -26.02 7.93 40.08
N VAL A 400 -25.32 9.01 39.73
CA VAL A 400 -25.51 10.34 40.36
C VAL A 400 -26.88 10.92 40.04
N ARG A 401 -27.35 10.76 38.79
CA ARG A 401 -28.70 11.17 38.37
C ARG A 401 -29.76 10.42 39.15
N GLU A 402 -29.71 9.09 39.15
CA GLU A 402 -30.68 8.21 39.83
C GLU A 402 -30.67 8.44 41.34
N ALA A 403 -29.50 8.64 41.95
CA ALA A 403 -29.40 8.95 43.39
C ALA A 403 -30.14 10.23 43.77
N LYS A 404 -30.10 11.23 42.87
CA LYS A 404 -30.79 12.50 43.04
C LYS A 404 -32.29 12.40 42.74
N GLU A 405 -32.66 11.68 41.68
CA GLU A 405 -34.05 11.52 41.23
C GLU A 405 -34.87 10.64 42.18
N GLU A 406 -34.35 9.50 42.61
CA GLU A 406 -35.09 8.55 43.45
C GLU A 406 -35.06 8.90 44.95
N ALA A 407 -33.93 9.47 45.42
CA ALA A 407 -33.66 9.62 46.86
C ALA A 407 -33.25 11.03 47.31
N GLY A 408 -33.11 12.00 46.40
CA GLY A 408 -32.68 13.37 46.73
C GLY A 408 -31.21 13.49 47.13
N LEU A 409 -30.41 12.43 46.94
CA LEU A 409 -29.01 12.38 47.35
C LEU A 409 -28.12 13.06 46.30
N THR A 410 -27.19 13.89 46.78
CA THR A 410 -26.17 14.50 45.94
C THR A 410 -24.82 13.84 46.23
N ILE A 411 -24.22 13.25 45.19
CA ILE A 411 -22.96 12.50 45.24
C ILE A 411 -22.01 13.13 44.22
N ALA A 412 -20.77 13.39 44.61
CA ALA A 412 -19.74 13.84 43.68
C ALA A 412 -19.22 12.64 42.87
N PRO A 413 -19.08 12.72 41.53
CA PRO A 413 -18.61 11.60 40.71
C PRO A 413 -17.28 11.01 41.17
N GLU A 414 -16.36 11.84 41.67
CA GLU A 414 -15.08 11.40 42.22
C GLU A 414 -15.19 10.53 43.48
N ASP A 415 -16.32 10.61 44.20
CA ASP A 415 -16.59 9.89 45.45
C ASP A 415 -17.26 8.54 45.27
N VAL A 416 -17.28 8.02 44.05
CA VAL A 416 -17.94 6.77 43.69
C VAL A 416 -16.90 5.72 43.31
N ASP A 417 -16.95 4.55 43.96
CA ASP A 417 -16.10 3.41 43.66
C ASP A 417 -16.95 2.21 43.21
N LEU A 418 -16.55 1.52 42.12
CA LEU A 418 -17.17 0.25 41.74
C LEU A 418 -16.73 -0.83 42.75
N VAL A 419 -17.69 -1.39 43.49
CA VAL A 419 -17.41 -2.37 44.55
C VAL A 419 -17.84 -3.79 44.18
N HIS A 420 -18.77 -3.93 43.24
CA HIS A 420 -19.21 -5.25 42.76
C HIS A 420 -19.81 -5.19 41.37
N THR A 421 -19.74 -6.30 40.65
CA THR A 421 -20.43 -6.50 39.37
C THR A 421 -21.23 -7.79 39.42
N VAL A 422 -22.52 -7.73 39.09
CA VAL A 422 -23.35 -8.94 38.92
C VAL A 422 -23.68 -9.11 37.45
N HIS A 423 -23.37 -10.28 36.91
CA HIS A 423 -23.74 -10.68 35.57
C HIS A 423 -24.92 -11.65 35.64
N HIS A 424 -26.12 -11.19 35.30
CA HIS A 424 -27.34 -11.99 35.52
C HIS A 424 -28.26 -12.06 34.30
N VAL A 425 -29.03 -13.15 34.28
CA VAL A 425 -30.12 -13.37 33.35
C VAL A 425 -31.37 -13.64 34.18
N ASP A 426 -32.41 -12.82 34.03
CA ASP A 426 -33.63 -12.93 34.86
C ASP A 426 -34.52 -14.11 34.46
N SER A 427 -34.52 -14.48 33.18
CA SER A 427 -35.21 -15.66 32.64
C SER A 427 -34.53 -16.10 31.32
N PRO A 428 -34.70 -17.35 30.85
CA PRO A 428 -34.02 -17.84 29.64
C PRO A 428 -34.21 -16.97 28.39
N ASP A 429 -35.36 -16.32 28.26
CA ASP A 429 -35.70 -15.43 27.12
C ASP A 429 -35.37 -13.94 27.38
N ALA A 430 -34.88 -13.59 28.57
CA ALA A 430 -34.52 -12.20 28.91
C ALA A 430 -33.11 -11.86 28.41
N ARG A 431 -32.96 -10.61 27.95
CA ARG A 431 -31.63 -10.06 27.64
C ARG A 431 -30.75 -10.09 28.90
N PRO A 432 -29.48 -10.54 28.80
CA PRO A 432 -28.54 -10.53 29.91
C PRO A 432 -28.24 -9.10 30.38
N ARG A 433 -27.93 -9.00 31.66
CA ARG A 433 -27.69 -7.74 32.38
C ARG A 433 -26.35 -7.75 33.08
N ILE A 434 -25.65 -6.62 33.01
CA ILE A 434 -24.49 -6.31 33.83
C ILE A 434 -24.93 -5.24 34.82
N ALA A 435 -25.09 -5.62 36.08
CA ALA A 435 -25.40 -4.73 37.19
C ALA A 435 -24.10 -4.26 37.85
N LEU A 436 -23.76 -2.99 37.65
CA LEU A 436 -22.61 -2.31 38.25
C LEU A 436 -23.02 -1.74 39.60
N VAL A 437 -22.44 -2.25 40.69
CA VAL A 437 -22.75 -1.82 42.05
C VAL A 437 -21.64 -0.91 42.56
N PHE A 438 -22.01 0.33 42.82
CA PHE A 438 -21.11 1.37 43.26
C PHE A 438 -21.32 1.72 44.73
N GLN A 439 -20.24 2.04 45.43
CA GLN A 439 -20.27 2.60 46.77
C GLN A 439 -19.89 4.09 46.72
N ALA A 440 -20.70 4.94 47.35
CA ALA A 440 -20.36 6.33 47.56
C ALA A 440 -19.58 6.49 48.88
N ARG A 441 -18.41 7.13 48.81
CA ARG A 441 -17.59 7.49 49.98
C ARG A 441 -18.15 8.68 50.76
N SER A 442 -18.80 9.61 50.05
CA SER A 442 -19.47 10.78 50.61
C SER A 442 -20.71 11.17 49.80
N TRP A 443 -21.70 11.72 50.50
CA TRP A 443 -22.91 12.28 49.91
C TRP A 443 -23.49 13.38 50.80
N THR A 444 -24.42 14.15 50.26
CA THR A 444 -25.24 15.12 51.00
C THR A 444 -26.72 14.90 50.72
N GLY A 445 -27.56 15.17 51.72
CA GLY A 445 -29.00 14.89 51.67
C GLY A 445 -29.37 13.67 52.51
N ASP A 446 -30.59 13.67 53.03
CA ASP A 446 -31.19 12.51 53.69
C ASP A 446 -32.04 11.75 52.65
N PRO A 447 -32.03 10.40 52.63
CA PRO A 447 -32.84 9.64 51.67
C PRO A 447 -34.34 9.92 51.84
N GLU A 448 -34.97 10.43 50.80
CA GLU A 448 -36.41 10.71 50.74
C GLU A 448 -37.06 9.92 49.59
N VAL A 449 -38.34 9.55 49.72
CA VAL A 449 -39.05 8.87 48.62
C VAL A 449 -39.53 9.93 47.63
N LEU A 450 -38.82 10.10 46.52
CA LEU A 450 -39.15 11.10 45.48
C LEU A 450 -39.96 10.51 44.31
N GLU A 451 -39.88 9.19 44.10
CA GLU A 451 -40.70 8.43 43.15
C GLU A 451 -41.64 7.45 43.87
N PRO A 452 -42.74 7.93 44.48
CA PRO A 452 -43.62 7.11 45.31
C PRO A 452 -44.38 6.01 44.54
N ASP A 453 -44.44 6.12 43.21
CA ASP A 453 -44.99 5.13 42.30
C ASP A 453 -44.04 3.94 42.05
N ARG A 454 -42.74 4.10 42.36
CA ARG A 454 -41.73 3.04 42.20
C ARG A 454 -41.18 2.51 43.52
N CYS A 455 -41.03 3.37 44.53
CA CYS A 455 -40.51 3.04 45.84
C CYS A 455 -41.49 3.44 46.96
N VAL A 456 -41.72 2.55 47.92
CA VAL A 456 -42.64 2.78 49.05
C VAL A 456 -41.93 3.41 50.23
N GLU A 457 -40.71 2.94 50.54
CA GLU A 457 -39.91 3.46 51.65
C GLU A 457 -38.42 3.15 51.48
N TRP A 458 -37.57 4.03 52.01
CA TRP A 458 -36.14 3.81 52.19
C TRP A 458 -35.84 3.38 53.64
N ARG A 459 -35.00 2.36 53.83
CA ARG A 459 -34.63 1.87 55.16
C ARG A 459 -33.17 1.42 55.24
N TRP A 460 -32.56 1.74 56.37
CA TRP A 460 -31.22 1.28 56.74
C TRP A 460 -31.27 -0.11 57.41
N TRP A 461 -30.51 -1.05 56.87
CA TRP A 461 -30.42 -2.43 57.35
C TRP A 461 -29.01 -2.78 57.79
N ARG A 462 -28.87 -3.47 58.92
CA ARG A 462 -27.59 -4.12 59.20
C ARG A 462 -27.43 -5.32 58.26
N PRO A 463 -26.23 -5.60 57.73
CA PRO A 463 -26.04 -6.71 56.80
C PRO A 463 -26.54 -8.07 57.32
N GLN A 464 -26.39 -8.33 58.63
CA GLN A 464 -26.87 -9.56 59.27
C GLN A 464 -28.39 -9.62 59.49
N ASP A 465 -29.08 -8.47 59.40
CA ASP A 465 -30.51 -8.33 59.70
C ASP A 465 -31.34 -8.07 58.42
N LEU A 466 -30.76 -8.30 57.24
CA LEU A 466 -31.46 -8.13 55.96
C LEU A 466 -32.75 -8.96 55.92
N PRO A 467 -33.87 -8.40 55.42
CA PRO A 467 -35.14 -9.11 55.33
C PRO A 467 -35.00 -10.30 54.38
N ALA A 468 -35.92 -11.28 54.40
CA ALA A 468 -35.84 -12.41 53.47
C ALA A 468 -36.11 -11.97 52.02
N GLU A 469 -37.01 -11.00 51.88
CA GLU A 469 -37.56 -10.45 50.64
C GLU A 469 -36.63 -9.39 50.03
N VAL A 470 -35.38 -9.75 49.75
CA VAL A 470 -34.43 -8.92 48.98
C VAL A 470 -34.31 -9.49 47.58
N VAL A 471 -34.26 -8.62 46.57
CA VAL A 471 -34.02 -9.04 45.17
C VAL A 471 -32.77 -9.94 45.09
N PRO A 472 -32.85 -11.13 44.45
CA PRO A 472 -31.77 -12.13 44.52
C PRO A 472 -30.38 -11.62 44.14
N TYR A 473 -30.26 -10.86 43.04
CA TYR A 473 -28.97 -10.32 42.62
C TYR A 473 -28.45 -9.23 43.56
N THR A 474 -29.33 -8.48 44.22
CA THR A 474 -28.95 -7.49 45.25
C THR A 474 -28.39 -8.19 46.48
N ARG A 475 -29.05 -9.25 46.96
CA ARG A 475 -28.51 -10.05 48.06
C ARG A 475 -27.14 -10.62 47.69
N MET A 476 -27.01 -11.19 46.49
CA MET A 476 -25.76 -11.74 46.02
C MET A 476 -24.65 -10.68 45.93
N ALA A 477 -24.98 -9.46 45.50
CA ALA A 477 -24.04 -8.35 45.47
C ALA A 477 -23.60 -7.95 46.88
N ILE A 478 -24.52 -7.80 47.84
CA ILE A 478 -24.18 -7.49 49.24
C ILE A 478 -23.25 -8.58 49.81
N ASP A 479 -23.59 -9.86 49.62
CA ASP A 479 -22.78 -10.98 50.09
C ASP A 479 -21.40 -11.02 49.41
N GLY A 480 -21.31 -10.60 48.14
CA GLY A 480 -20.07 -10.47 47.38
C GLY A 480 -19.17 -9.37 47.95
N ILE A 481 -19.73 -8.17 48.14
CA ILE A 481 -19.06 -7.01 48.73
C ILE A 481 -18.49 -7.34 50.11
N LEU A 482 -19.30 -7.94 50.98
CA LEU A 482 -18.88 -8.31 52.35
C LEU A 482 -17.75 -9.35 52.37
N ARG A 483 -17.64 -10.17 51.31
CA ARG A 483 -16.57 -11.17 51.16
C ARG A 483 -15.37 -10.65 50.38
N GLY A 484 -15.41 -9.41 49.87
CA GLY A 484 -14.39 -8.86 48.98
C GLY A 484 -14.30 -9.59 47.64
N CYS A 485 -15.39 -10.24 47.20
CA CYS A 485 -15.49 -10.88 45.90
C CYS A 485 -16.11 -9.86 44.93
N PRO A 486 -15.40 -9.34 43.92
CA PRO A 486 -15.87 -8.22 43.09
C PRO A 486 -16.87 -8.62 42.00
N TYR A 487 -17.13 -9.92 41.81
CA TYR A 487 -17.93 -10.44 40.71
C TYR A 487 -18.81 -11.61 41.13
N SER A 488 -20.00 -11.72 40.54
CA SER A 488 -20.91 -12.87 40.72
C SER A 488 -21.82 -13.07 39.51
N GLU A 489 -22.30 -14.30 39.33
CA GLU A 489 -23.13 -14.72 38.20
C GLU A 489 -24.45 -15.33 38.69
N GLN A 490 -25.56 -15.03 38.00
CA GLN A 490 -26.88 -15.60 38.33
C GLN A 490 -27.68 -15.93 37.07
N GLY A 491 -28.39 -17.07 37.07
CA GLY A 491 -29.38 -17.38 36.02
C GLY A 491 -28.81 -17.96 34.72
N TRP A 492 -27.52 -18.32 34.67
CA TRP A 492 -26.85 -18.86 33.47
C TRP A 492 -27.00 -20.39 33.26
N GLY A 493 -27.68 -21.10 34.17
CA GLY A 493 -27.64 -22.56 34.25
C GLY A 493 -28.44 -23.37 33.22
N GLU A 494 -29.25 -22.73 32.37
CA GLU A 494 -30.10 -23.39 31.36
C GLU A 494 -30.31 -22.46 30.14
N ARG A 495 -29.26 -22.24 29.34
CA ARG A 495 -29.36 -21.56 28.02
C ARG A 495 -29.23 -22.56 26.87
#